data_AF-A0A9D7QRN2-F1
#
_entry.id   AF-A0A9D7QRN2-F1
#
_cell.length_a   1.000
_cell.length_b   1.000
_cell.length_c   1.000
_cell.angle_alpha   90.00
_cell.angle_beta   90.00
_cell.angle_gamma   90.00
#
_symmetry.space_group_name_H-M   'P 1'
#
loop_
_entity.id
_entity.type
_entity.pdbx_description
1 polymer ?
#
loop_
_entity_poly.entity_id
_entity_poly.type
_entity_poly.pdbx_seq_one_letter_code
_entity_poly.pdbx_strand_id
1 'polypeptide(L)'
;MEELCFNSRYCRQFIVLCLYQGNNSSSSGLIYNKQHQLMVNGDDILGQGWYNEMVVLPSPNNSDQYYLFSIGVTFSSDYGLFYSVIDMSLDGGLGAVTQKNIMLDSVPAVDCLKAIKHGNGRD
;
A
#
# COMPACT_ATOMS: atom_id res chain seq x y z
N MET A 1 -16.05 -6.61 -5.07
CA MET A 1 -15.44 -5.34 -5.51
C MET A 1 -15.43 -4.46 -4.27
N GLU A 2 -14.47 -4.70 -3.38
CA GLU A 2 -14.41 -4.03 -2.07
C GLU A 2 -13.30 -2.99 -2.10
N GLU A 3 -13.70 -1.73 -1.98
CA GLU A 3 -12.82 -0.60 -1.74
C GLU A 3 -12.27 -0.72 -0.30
N LEU A 4 -11.02 -1.13 -0.15
CA LEU A 4 -10.34 -1.08 1.15
C LEU A 4 -9.82 0.34 1.39
N CYS A 5 -10.75 1.26 1.59
CA CYS A 5 -10.50 2.67 1.85
C CYS A 5 -10.92 3.01 3.28
N PHE A 6 -10.12 2.62 4.27
CA PHE A 6 -10.42 2.82 5.69
C PHE A 6 -10.08 4.24 6.20
N ASN A 7 -10.44 5.31 5.47
CA ASN A 7 -10.71 6.64 6.06
C ASN A 7 -11.33 7.64 5.08
N SER A 8 -12.54 8.10 5.40
CA SER A 8 -13.48 8.85 4.56
C SER A 8 -13.07 10.28 4.14
N ARG A 9 -11.86 10.76 4.43
CA ARG A 9 -11.41 12.12 4.00
C ARG A 9 -10.29 12.16 2.97
N TYR A 10 -9.60 11.04 2.72
CA TYR A 10 -8.52 10.98 1.72
C TYR A 10 -8.80 9.97 0.60
N CYS A 11 -9.99 9.35 0.62
CA CYS A 11 -10.47 8.34 -0.34
C CYS A 11 -10.70 8.85 -1.78
N ARG A 12 -10.13 10.00 -2.15
CA ARG A 12 -10.37 10.64 -3.46
C ARG A 12 -9.14 10.72 -4.35
N GLN A 13 -8.00 10.16 -3.95
CA GLN A 13 -6.74 10.35 -4.69
C GLN A 13 -6.14 9.10 -5.35
N PHE A 14 -6.45 7.87 -4.89
CA PHE A 14 -5.94 6.64 -5.49
C PHE A 14 -6.79 5.42 -5.13
N ILE A 15 -6.67 4.36 -5.94
CA ILE A 15 -7.24 3.04 -5.68
C ILE A 15 -6.06 2.06 -5.61
N VAL A 16 -5.87 1.41 -4.47
CA VAL A 16 -4.97 0.24 -4.36
C VAL A 16 -5.80 -0.98 -4.69
N LEU A 17 -5.41 -1.72 -5.72
CA LEU A 17 -6.09 -2.93 -6.15
C LEU A 17 -5.09 -4.08 -6.11
N CYS A 18 -5.35 -5.05 -5.25
CA CYS A 18 -4.61 -6.31 -5.28
C CYS A 18 -5.31 -7.27 -6.24
N LEU A 19 -4.59 -7.73 -7.27
CA LEU A 19 -5.07 -8.73 -8.21
C LEU A 19 -4.10 -9.89 -8.23
N TYR A 20 -4.54 -11.07 -7.79
CA TYR A 20 -3.78 -12.31 -7.97
C TYR A 20 -3.54 -12.56 -9.46
N GLN A 21 -2.34 -12.28 -9.94
CA GLN A 21 -1.91 -12.62 -11.29
C GLN A 21 -1.51 -14.10 -11.25
N GLY A 22 -2.23 -14.95 -11.99
CA GLY A 22 -2.03 -16.41 -12.03
C GLY A 22 -0.71 -16.90 -12.63
N ASN A 23 0.34 -16.08 -12.61
CA ASN A 23 1.71 -16.46 -12.90
C ASN A 23 2.45 -16.57 -11.55
N ASN A 24 3.44 -17.46 -11.45
CA ASN A 24 4.17 -17.80 -10.22
C ASN A 24 5.04 -16.64 -9.65
N SER A 25 4.58 -15.39 -9.74
CA SER A 25 5.16 -14.18 -9.18
C SER A 25 4.47 -13.90 -7.84
N SER A 26 5.21 -13.96 -6.74
CA SER A 26 4.71 -13.82 -5.36
C SER A 26 4.13 -12.43 -5.00
N SER A 27 4.08 -11.49 -5.94
CA SER A 27 3.71 -10.09 -5.73
C SER A 27 2.49 -9.71 -6.58
N SER A 28 1.39 -9.29 -5.95
CA SER A 28 0.11 -9.04 -6.64
C SER A 28 -0.49 -7.64 -6.43
N GLY A 29 0.17 -6.76 -5.68
CA GLY A 29 -0.36 -5.43 -5.42
C GLY A 29 -0.11 -4.44 -6.55
N LEU A 30 -1.17 -3.79 -7.01
CA LEU A 30 -1.14 -2.71 -8.01
C LEU A 30 -1.72 -1.42 -7.42
N ILE A 31 -1.08 -0.29 -7.73
CA ILE A 31 -1.50 1.05 -7.33
C ILE A 31 -1.94 1.82 -8.56
N TYR A 32 -3.19 2.30 -8.54
CA TYR A 32 -3.76 3.10 -9.61
C TYR A 32 -3.92 4.55 -9.17
N ASN A 33 -3.58 5.46 -10.08
CA ASN A 33 -3.79 6.88 -9.89
C ASN A 33 -5.27 7.27 -10.03
N LYS A 34 -5.59 8.55 -9.79
CA LYS A 34 -6.98 9.09 -9.87
C LYS A 34 -7.61 9.01 -11.27
N GLN A 35 -6.85 8.70 -12.32
CA GLN A 35 -7.33 8.48 -13.69
C GLN A 35 -7.52 6.99 -14.00
N HIS A 36 -7.40 6.12 -12.98
CA HIS A 36 -7.47 4.66 -13.11
C HIS A 36 -6.37 4.08 -14.01
N GLN A 37 -5.26 4.79 -14.12
CA GLN A 37 -4.07 4.30 -14.81
C GLN A 37 -3.09 3.74 -13.78
N LEU A 38 -2.32 2.73 -14.17
CA LEU A 38 -1.27 2.20 -13.31
C LEU A 38 -0.30 3.35 -12.96
N MET A 39 -0.11 3.58 -11.66
CA MET A 39 0.80 4.60 -11.16
C MET A 39 2.24 4.24 -11.55
N VAL A 40 3.08 5.23 -11.80
CA VAL A 40 4.50 4.99 -12.09
C VAL A 40 5.13 4.21 -10.93
N ASN A 41 5.74 3.06 -11.25
CA ASN A 41 6.32 2.10 -10.29
C ASN A 41 5.31 1.54 -9.27
N GLY A 42 4.00 1.64 -9.57
CA GLY A 42 2.88 1.16 -8.78
C GLY A 42 2.58 -0.33 -8.92
N ASP A 43 3.42 -1.07 -9.62
CA ASP A 43 3.39 -2.51 -9.81
C ASP A 43 4.27 -3.26 -8.81
N ASP A 44 4.15 -4.59 -8.75
CA ASP A 44 4.94 -5.50 -7.93
C ASP A 44 5.00 -5.12 -6.44
N ILE A 45 3.93 -4.55 -5.89
CA ILE A 45 3.83 -4.35 -4.45
C ILE A 45 3.67 -5.72 -3.78
N LEU A 46 4.49 -5.97 -2.75
CA LEU A 46 4.42 -7.20 -1.97
C LEU A 46 3.05 -7.33 -1.32
N GLY A 47 2.42 -8.46 -1.60
CA GLY A 47 1.07 -8.81 -1.21
C GLY A 47 0.65 -10.04 -2.00
N GLN A 48 -0.20 -10.86 -1.41
CA GLN A 48 -0.60 -12.15 -1.96
C GLN A 48 -2.11 -12.21 -2.25
N GLY A 49 -2.82 -11.08 -2.09
CA GLY A 49 -4.26 -10.99 -2.28
C GLY A 49 -5.09 -11.46 -1.08
N TRP A 50 -4.51 -11.47 0.13
CA TRP A 50 -5.20 -11.85 1.36
C TRP A 50 -6.05 -10.71 1.91
N TYR A 51 -6.97 -11.04 2.82
CA TYR A 51 -7.89 -10.07 3.38
C TYR A 51 -7.14 -9.08 4.28
N ASN A 52 -7.35 -7.77 4.08
CA ASN A 52 -6.72 -6.73 4.92
C ASN A 52 -5.18 -6.83 4.97
N GLU A 53 -4.53 -7.12 3.84
CA GLU A 53 -3.07 -7.22 3.79
C GLU A 53 -2.36 -5.89 3.50
N MET A 54 -3.10 -4.86 3.11
CA MET A 54 -2.56 -3.56 2.70
C MET A 54 -3.34 -2.42 3.35
N VAL A 55 -2.62 -1.39 3.79
CA VAL A 55 -3.20 -0.15 4.34
C VAL A 55 -2.39 1.04 3.87
N VAL A 56 -3.05 2.06 3.34
CA VAL A 56 -2.40 3.33 2.97
C VAL A 56 -2.67 4.41 4.01
N LEU A 57 -1.63 5.13 4.41
CA LEU A 57 -1.67 6.24 5.36
C LEU A 57 -0.99 7.48 4.78
N PRO A 58 -1.48 8.69 5.06
CA PRO A 58 -0.76 9.91 4.72
C PRO A 58 0.53 10.02 5.55
N SER A 59 1.54 10.67 4.99
CA SER A 59 2.72 11.03 5.76
C SER A 59 2.38 12.16 6.74
N PRO A 60 2.77 12.06 8.02
CA PRO A 60 2.46 13.09 9.01
C PRO A 60 3.22 14.41 8.76
N ASN A 61 4.30 14.35 7.99
CA ASN A 61 5.20 15.48 7.74
C ASN A 61 5.09 16.05 6.32
N ASN A 62 4.42 15.35 5.40
CA ASN A 62 4.32 15.76 4.00
C ASN A 62 2.93 15.41 3.44
N SER A 63 2.16 16.43 3.08
CA SER A 63 0.80 16.27 2.54
C SER A 63 0.73 15.60 1.18
N ASP A 64 1.83 15.62 0.42
CA ASP A 64 1.91 15.00 -0.90
C ASP A 64 2.46 13.57 -0.84
N GLN A 65 2.81 13.08 0.35
CA GLN A 65 3.40 11.75 0.51
C GLN A 65 2.46 10.82 1.27
N TYR A 66 2.43 9.56 0.85
CA TYR A 66 1.69 8.48 1.49
C TYR A 66 2.60 7.27 1.72
N TYR A 67 2.31 6.52 2.79
CA TYR A 67 2.90 5.23 3.09
C TYR A 67 1.88 4.14 2.81
N LEU A 68 2.25 3.17 1.97
CA LEU A 68 1.51 1.93 1.80
C LEU A 68 2.20 0.85 2.64
N PHE A 69 1.53 0.39 3.68
CA PHE A 69 1.95 -0.77 4.46
C PHE A 69 1.37 -2.02 3.83
N SER A 70 2.19 -3.07 3.70
CA SER A 70 1.75 -4.38 3.27
C SER A 70 2.32 -5.49 4.15
N ILE A 71 1.58 -6.58 4.30
CA ILE A 71 1.97 -7.72 5.15
C ILE A 71 2.05 -9.01 4.35
N GLY A 72 3.15 -9.74 4.55
CA GLY A 72 3.32 -11.10 4.08
C GLY A 72 2.91 -12.10 5.15
N VAL A 73 1.89 -12.90 4.86
CA VAL A 73 1.18 -13.75 5.83
C VAL A 73 1.73 -15.18 5.86
N THR A 74 2.14 -15.69 4.69
CA THR A 74 2.59 -17.08 4.56
C THR A 74 4.10 -17.22 4.70
N PHE A 75 4.59 -18.41 5.11
CA PHE A 75 6.00 -18.82 5.16
C PHE A 75 6.68 -18.90 3.77
N SER A 76 6.25 -18.08 2.82
CA SER A 76 6.97 -17.76 1.59
C SER A 76 8.19 -16.89 1.90
N SER A 77 9.03 -16.61 0.90
CA SER A 77 10.19 -15.73 1.06
C SER A 77 9.86 -14.30 1.50
N ASP A 78 8.58 -13.91 1.41
CA ASP A 78 8.14 -12.52 1.48
C ASP A 78 7.27 -12.27 2.73
N TYR A 79 7.55 -12.97 3.84
CA TYR A 79 6.86 -12.77 5.11
C TYR A 79 7.35 -11.51 5.84
N GLY A 80 6.48 -10.93 6.67
CA GLY A 80 6.79 -9.75 7.48
C GLY A 80 5.98 -8.52 7.10
N LEU A 81 6.33 -7.38 7.69
CA LEU A 81 5.71 -6.09 7.43
C LEU A 81 6.63 -5.28 6.52
N PHE A 82 6.06 -4.77 5.43
CA PHE A 82 6.74 -3.94 4.45
C PHE A 82 6.05 -2.58 4.35
N TYR A 83 6.79 -1.59 3.89
CA TYR A 83 6.23 -0.32 3.48
C TYR A 83 6.73 0.11 2.11
N SER A 84 5.90 0.88 1.42
CA SER A 84 6.23 1.58 0.19
C SER A 84 5.85 3.06 0.35
N VAL A 85 6.58 3.93 -0.34
CA VAL A 85 6.39 5.38 -0.28
C VAL A 85 5.84 5.85 -1.62
N ILE A 86 4.72 6.53 -1.56
CA ILE A 86 4.04 7.13 -2.71
C ILE A 86 4.21 8.64 -2.59
N ASP A 87 4.64 9.29 -3.67
CA ASP A 87 4.74 10.74 -3.75
C ASP A 87 3.80 11.24 -4.85
N MET A 88 2.77 11.99 -4.45
CA MET A 88 1.72 12.52 -5.31
C MET A 88 2.11 13.80 -6.05
N SER A 89 3.24 14.42 -5.69
CA SER A 89 3.76 15.59 -6.42
C SER A 89 4.36 15.21 -7.79
N LEU A 90 4.65 13.92 -7.99
CA LEU A 90 5.27 13.38 -9.18
C LEU A 90 4.26 13.11 -10.32
N ASP A 91 4.78 12.83 -11.51
CA ASP A 91 4.02 12.53 -12.72
C ASP A 91 2.92 13.56 -13.02
N GLY A 92 3.21 14.85 -12.84
CA GLY A 92 2.24 15.93 -13.06
C GLY A 92 1.05 15.93 -12.10
N GLY A 93 1.23 15.42 -10.87
CA GLY A 93 0.15 15.32 -9.88
C GLY A 93 -0.68 14.02 -10.01
N LEU A 94 -0.14 13.03 -10.71
CA LEU A 94 -0.67 11.67 -10.83
C LEU A 94 -0.02 10.70 -9.83
N GLY A 95 1.15 11.06 -9.33
CA GLY A 95 1.90 10.35 -8.32
C GLY A 95 2.81 9.24 -8.86
N ALA A 96 3.79 8.87 -8.04
CA ALA A 96 4.69 7.75 -8.31
C ALA A 96 5.15 7.07 -7.02
N VAL A 97 5.43 5.77 -7.09
CA VAL A 97 6.06 5.03 -5.98
C VAL A 97 7.56 5.29 -6.00
N THR A 98 8.08 5.94 -4.95
CA THR A 98 9.49 6.34 -4.84
C THR A 98 10.33 5.33 -4.07
N GLN A 99 9.74 4.60 -3.13
CA GLN A 99 10.34 3.46 -2.45
C GLN A 99 9.32 2.34 -2.42
N LYS A 100 9.76 1.11 -2.67
CA LYS A 100 8.86 -0.04 -2.80
C LYS A 100 9.39 -1.20 -1.96
N ASN A 101 8.49 -1.87 -1.24
CA ASN A 101 8.74 -3.13 -0.54
C ASN A 101 9.91 -3.07 0.46
N ILE A 102 10.04 -1.97 1.19
CA ILE A 102 11.05 -1.84 2.23
C ILE A 102 10.58 -2.59 3.47
N MET A 103 11.35 -3.59 3.90
CA MET A 103 11.03 -4.38 5.08
C MET A 103 11.15 -3.54 6.35
N LEU A 104 10.06 -3.49 7.12
CA LEU A 104 9.96 -2.80 8.41
C LEU A 104 10.13 -3.78 9.57
N ASP A 105 9.51 -4.95 9.45
CA ASP A 105 9.60 -6.03 10.43
C ASP A 105 9.66 -7.38 9.71
N SER A 106 10.60 -8.24 10.10
CA SER A 106 10.77 -9.58 9.53
C SER A 106 10.09 -10.65 10.36
N VAL A 107 9.24 -10.31 11.33
CA VAL A 107 8.51 -11.29 12.13
C VAL A 107 7.28 -11.79 11.35
N PRO A 108 7.00 -13.11 11.36
CA PRO A 108 5.76 -13.65 10.78
C PRO A 108 4.53 -12.96 11.37
N ALA A 109 3.67 -12.43 10.52
CA ALA A 109 2.51 -11.68 10.91
C ALA A 109 1.27 -12.20 10.17
N VAL A 110 0.07 -11.84 10.65
CA VAL A 110 -1.21 -12.34 10.12
C VAL A 110 -1.96 -11.25 9.35
N ASP A 111 -2.88 -11.66 8.48
CA ASP A 111 -3.71 -10.83 7.61
C ASP A 111 -4.79 -10.05 8.39
N CYS A 112 -4.33 -9.11 9.22
CA CYS A 112 -5.18 -8.30 10.10
C CYS A 112 -4.65 -6.86 10.22
N LEU A 113 -3.99 -6.33 9.18
CA LEU A 113 -3.47 -4.97 9.22
C LEU A 113 -4.61 -3.97 9.43
N LYS A 114 -4.46 -3.13 10.45
CA LYS A 114 -5.36 -2.02 10.77
C LYS A 114 -4.52 -0.82 11.18
N ALA A 115 -4.92 0.34 10.70
CA ALA A 115 -4.40 1.61 11.18
C ALA A 115 -5.41 2.26 12.11
N ILE A 116 -4.91 2.78 13.23
CA ILE A 116 -5.71 3.47 14.24
C ILE A 116 -5.02 4.80 14.49
N LYS A 117 -5.80 5.88 14.51
CA LYS A 117 -5.28 7.19 14.88
C LYS A 117 -4.91 7.21 16.37
N HIS A 118 -3.71 7.68 16.67
CA HIS A 118 -3.26 7.91 18.03
C HIS A 118 -3.87 9.20 18.59
N GLY A 119 -4.11 9.25 19.91
CA GLY A 119 -4.80 10.37 20.57
C GLY A 119 -4.00 11.67 20.59
N ASN A 120 -2.76 11.68 20.10
CA ASN A 120 -1.90 12.85 20.00
C ASN A 120 -2.18 13.71 18.76
N GLY A 121 -3.02 13.24 17.82
CA GLY A 121 -3.55 14.03 16.70
C GLY A 121 -2.50 14.45 15.67
N ARG A 122 -1.43 13.68 15.52
CA ARG A 122 -0.25 14.00 14.67
C ARG A 122 0.06 12.92 13.63
N ASP A 123 -0.92 12.09 13.35
CA ASP A 123 -0.85 10.81 12.65
C ASP A 123 -1.79 10.74 11.46
#